data_AF-A0A4Q0AUS2-F1
#
_entry.id   AF-A0A4Q0AUS2-F1
#
_cell.length_a   1.000
_cell.length_b   1.000
_cell.length_c   1.000
_cell.angle_alpha   90.00
_cell.angle_beta   90.00
_cell.angle_gamma   90.00
#
_symmetry.space_group_name_H-M   'P 1'
#
loop_
_entity.id
_entity.type
_entity.pdbx_description
1 polymer ?
#
loop_
_entity_poly.entity_id
_entity_poly.type
_entity_poly.pdbx_seq_one_letter_code
_entity_poly.pdbx_strand_id
1 'polypeptide(L)'
;MQAEIQKNKHPYFGKPYQWLTDTKVSIVLWFGLSLTSVIIQAIGHDRFNNFVIFRYVFFHTLQQTNLYLEYPQTYADVNLYGPFFSIVIAPFAVLPKI
;
A
#
# COMPACT_ATOMS: atom_id res chain seq x y z
N MET A 1 34.94 -1.94 -55.39
CA MET A 1 35.10 -3.08 -54.45
C MET A 1 34.69 -2.58 -53.07
N GLN A 2 33.40 -2.65 -52.76
CA GLN A 2 32.86 -2.24 -51.46
C GLN A 2 33.09 -3.39 -50.48
N ALA A 3 33.94 -3.20 -49.48
CA ALA A 3 34.02 -4.09 -48.33
C ALA A 3 32.82 -3.78 -47.44
N GLU A 4 31.77 -4.58 -47.58
CA GLU A 4 30.61 -4.57 -46.69
C GLU A 4 31.07 -5.06 -45.32
N ILE A 5 31.37 -4.10 -44.43
CA ILE A 5 31.64 -4.37 -43.02
C ILE A 5 30.34 -4.94 -42.46
N GLN A 6 30.28 -6.27 -42.32
CA GLN A 6 29.19 -6.94 -41.64
C GLN A 6 29.11 -6.41 -40.21
N LYS A 7 28.15 -5.51 -40.00
CA LYS A 7 27.79 -4.95 -38.71
C LYS A 7 27.24 -6.08 -37.87
N ASN A 8 28.13 -6.72 -37.11
CA ASN A 8 27.85 -7.84 -36.23
C ASN A 8 26.65 -7.47 -35.34
N LYS A 9 25.47 -7.99 -35.69
CA LYS A 9 24.26 -7.84 -34.88
C LYS A 9 24.43 -8.78 -33.70
N HIS A 10 25.16 -8.33 -32.68
CA HIS A 10 25.12 -8.97 -31.39
C HIS A 10 23.64 -9.12 -31.00
N PRO A 11 23.16 -10.34 -30.72
CA PRO A 11 21.79 -10.54 -30.31
C PRO A 11 21.63 -9.78 -28.99
N TYR A 12 20.84 -8.71 -29.04
CA TYR A 12 20.43 -7.97 -27.87
C TYR A 12 19.57 -8.89 -27.00
N PHE A 13 20.20 -9.77 -26.23
CA PHE A 13 19.62 -10.24 -24.99
C PHE A 13 19.64 -9.05 -24.04
N GLY A 14 18.69 -8.15 -24.28
CA GLY A 14 18.41 -7.01 -23.42
C GLY A 14 18.21 -7.52 -22.00
N LYS A 15 18.76 -6.80 -21.02
CA LYS A 15 18.59 -7.16 -19.61
C LYS A 15 17.09 -7.28 -19.34
N PRO A 16 16.62 -8.30 -18.60
CA PRO A 16 15.21 -8.67 -18.52
C PRO A 16 14.31 -7.60 -17.90
N TYR A 17 14.85 -6.49 -17.41
CA TYR A 17 14.13 -5.36 -16.84
C TYR A 17 14.00 -4.15 -17.78
N GLN A 18 14.58 -4.18 -18.98
CA GLN A 18 14.55 -3.04 -19.90
C GLN A 18 13.13 -2.68 -20.37
N TRP A 19 12.23 -3.65 -20.45
CA TRP A 19 10.83 -3.41 -20.80
C TRP A 19 10.07 -2.58 -19.74
N LEU A 20 10.54 -2.57 -18.47
CA LEU A 20 9.98 -1.73 -17.41
C LEU A 20 10.36 -0.25 -17.57
N THR A 21 11.43 0.03 -18.32
CA THR A 21 11.92 1.39 -18.57
C THR A 21 11.26 2.06 -19.79
N ASP A 22 10.45 1.32 -20.57
CA ASP A 22 9.65 1.91 -21.63
C ASP A 22 8.55 2.79 -21.03
N THR A 23 8.50 4.07 -21.43
CA THR A 23 7.60 5.06 -20.85
C THR A 23 6.13 4.65 -20.92
N LYS A 24 5.69 3.97 -22.00
CA LYS A 24 4.30 3.54 -22.13
C LYS A 24 3.99 2.42 -21.14
N VAL A 25 4.91 1.45 -21.02
CA VAL A 25 4.79 0.37 -20.04
C VAL A 25 4.78 0.94 -18.63
N SER A 26 5.70 1.86 -18.30
CA SER A 26 5.74 2.48 -16.97
C SER A 26 4.45 3.23 -16.64
N ILE A 27 3.87 3.97 -17.59
CA ILE A 27 2.60 4.68 -17.41
C ILE A 27 1.45 3.69 -17.17
N VAL A 28 1.34 2.65 -18.00
CA VAL A 28 0.30 1.63 -17.85
C VAL A 28 0.41 0.92 -16.51
N LEU A 29 1.62 0.55 -16.08
CA LEU A 29 1.84 -0.07 -14.78
C LEU A 29 1.49 0.89 -13.64
N TRP A 30 1.89 2.16 -13.72
CA TRP A 30 1.62 3.15 -12.68
C TRP A 30 0.12 3.35 -12.47
N PHE A 31 -0.61 3.66 -13.55
CA PHE A 31 -2.05 3.87 -13.47
C PHE A 31 -2.83 2.57 -13.25
N GLY A 32 -2.39 1.46 -13.84
CA GLY A 32 -3.02 0.16 -13.68
C GLY A 32 -2.94 -0.36 -12.24
N LEU A 33 -1.78 -0.26 -11.59
CA LEU A 33 -1.63 -0.62 -10.18
C LEU A 33 -2.46 0.28 -9.28
N SER A 34 -2.44 1.60 -9.54
CA SER A 34 -3.23 2.57 -8.78
C SER A 34 -4.73 2.28 -8.90
N LEU A 35 -5.23 2.05 -10.12
CA LEU A 35 -6.62 1.71 -10.38
C LEU A 35 -7.03 0.39 -9.72
N THR A 36 -6.16 -0.61 -9.76
CA THR A 36 -6.41 -1.90 -9.10
C THR A 36 -6.57 -1.73 -7.59
N SER A 37 -5.72 -0.92 -6.95
CA SER A 37 -5.83 -0.61 -5.51
C SER A 37 -7.15 0.09 -5.19
N VAL A 38 -7.58 1.05 -6.03
CA VAL A 38 -8.86 1.74 -5.87
C VAL A 38 -10.03 0.78 -6.01
N ILE A 39 -10.02 -0.12 -7.00
CA ILE A 39 -11.09 -1.12 -7.19
C ILE A 39 -11.17 -2.05 -5.98
N ILE A 40 -10.04 -2.60 -5.51
CA ILE A 40 -9.98 -3.47 -4.33
C ILE A 40 -10.56 -2.75 -3.11
N GLN A 41 -10.18 -1.49 -2.88
CA GLN A 41 -10.72 -0.69 -1.78
C GLN A 41 -12.20 -0.34 -1.98
N ALA A 42 -12.67 -0.13 -3.21
CA ALA A 42 -14.07 0.22 -3.46
C ALA A 42 -15.03 -0.94 -3.19
N ILE A 43 -14.63 -2.17 -3.53
CA ILE A 43 -15.45 -3.39 -3.38
C ILE A 43 -15.23 -4.12 -2.06
N GLY A 44 -14.10 -3.90 -1.38
CA GLY A 44 -13.78 -4.53 -0.10
C GLY A 44 -14.74 -4.08 1.01
N HIS A 45 -15.08 -4.99 1.92
CA HIS A 45 -15.94 -4.67 3.07
C HIS A 45 -15.21 -3.83 4.14
N ASP A 46 -13.88 -3.94 4.21
CA ASP A 46 -13.04 -3.39 5.29
C ASP A 46 -12.30 -2.11 4.91
N ARG A 47 -12.93 -1.26 4.09
CA ARG A 47 -12.33 -0.04 3.51
C ARG A 47 -11.74 0.92 4.55
N PHE A 48 -12.22 0.85 5.78
CA PHE A 48 -11.83 1.71 6.88
C PHE A 48 -11.17 0.97 8.05
N ASN A 49 -10.85 -0.32 7.90
CA ASN A 49 -10.35 -1.14 9.02
C ASN A 49 -9.07 -0.54 9.64
N ASN A 50 -8.11 -0.11 8.82
CA ASN A 50 -6.89 0.54 9.31
C ASN A 50 -7.19 1.83 10.08
N PHE A 51 -8.14 2.65 9.60
CA PHE A 51 -8.56 3.85 10.31
C PHE A 51 -9.21 3.51 11.65
N VAL A 52 -10.05 2.47 11.69
CA VAL A 52 -10.68 2.00 12.94
C VAL A 52 -9.62 1.50 13.92
N ILE A 53 -8.63 0.73 13.47
CA ILE A 53 -7.48 0.31 14.30
C ILE A 53 -6.76 1.53 14.87
N PHE A 54 -6.39 2.51 14.03
CA PHE A 54 -5.67 3.71 14.49
C PHE A 54 -6.50 4.51 15.50
N ARG A 55 -7.81 4.63 15.27
CA ARG A 55 -8.74 5.25 16.21
C ARG A 55 -8.75 4.51 17.54
N TYR A 56 -8.84 3.19 17.53
CA TYR A 56 -8.97 2.40 18.76
C TYR A 56 -7.66 2.22 19.51
N VAL A 57 -6.49 2.38 18.90
CA VAL A 57 -5.22 2.51 19.63
C VAL A 57 -5.31 3.61 20.69
N PHE A 58 -5.92 4.75 20.35
CA PHE A 58 -6.12 5.85 21.28
C PHE A 58 -7.01 5.45 22.45
N PHE A 59 -8.21 4.93 22.15
CA PHE A 59 -9.17 4.56 23.18
C PHE A 59 -8.69 3.39 24.06
N HIS A 60 -8.08 2.35 23.47
CA HIS A 60 -7.50 1.24 24.22
C HIS A 60 -6.33 1.68 25.12
N THR A 61 -5.52 2.64 24.67
CA THR A 61 -4.46 3.22 25.51
C THR A 61 -5.06 3.95 26.73
N LEU A 62 -6.11 4.75 26.52
CA LEU A 62 -6.82 5.44 27.62
C LEU A 62 -7.51 4.46 28.57
N GLN A 63 -8.09 3.39 28.04
CA GLN A 63 -8.78 2.34 28.80
C GLN A 63 -7.81 1.34 29.44
N GLN A 64 -6.51 1.47 29.19
CA GLN A 64 -5.47 0.55 29.66
C GLN A 64 -5.75 -0.92 29.29
N THR A 65 -6.36 -1.16 28.12
CA THR A 65 -6.57 -2.51 27.60
C THR A 65 -5.33 -3.01 26.86
N ASN A 66 -5.24 -4.32 26.63
CA ASN A 66 -4.11 -4.89 25.91
C ASN A 66 -4.15 -4.51 24.43
N LEU A 67 -3.23 -3.64 24.03
CA LEU A 67 -3.16 -3.10 22.67
C LEU A 67 -2.97 -4.16 21.57
N TYR A 68 -2.47 -5.34 21.88
CA TYR A 68 -2.06 -6.32 20.87
C TYR A 68 -2.98 -7.55 20.79
N LEU A 69 -4.12 -7.53 21.49
CA LEU A 69 -5.14 -8.58 21.34
C LEU A 69 -6.03 -8.33 20.13
N GLU A 70 -6.73 -9.39 19.72
CA GLU A 70 -7.79 -9.33 18.72
C GLU A 70 -9.06 -8.70 19.32
N TYR A 71 -9.69 -7.80 18.56
CA TYR A 71 -10.96 -7.17 18.91
C TYR A 71 -11.95 -7.27 17.74
N PRO A 72 -12.43 -8.49 17.39
CA PRO A 72 -13.21 -8.75 16.17
C PRO A 72 -14.54 -8.00 16.11
N GLN A 73 -15.06 -7.53 17.25
CA GLN A 73 -16.25 -6.68 17.33
C GLN A 73 -15.97 -5.22 16.93
N THR A 74 -14.69 -4.84 16.86
CA THR A 74 -14.24 -3.47 16.65
C THR A 74 -13.57 -3.30 15.30
N TYR A 75 -12.69 -4.22 14.94
CA TYR A 75 -11.93 -4.20 13.69
C TYR A 75 -11.58 -5.64 13.27
N ALA A 76 -11.28 -5.85 11.99
CA ALA A 76 -11.08 -7.17 11.36
C ALA A 76 -9.63 -7.67 11.37
N ASP A 77 -8.69 -6.93 11.96
CA ASP A 77 -7.26 -7.29 12.05
C ASP A 77 -6.71 -7.00 13.46
N VAL A 78 -5.42 -7.12 13.71
CA VAL A 78 -4.80 -6.78 15.00
C VAL A 78 -4.17 -5.38 14.97
N ASN A 79 -4.21 -4.72 16.12
CA ASN A 79 -3.43 -3.51 16.31
C ASN A 79 -1.94 -3.85 16.52
N LEU A 80 -1.05 -3.22 15.76
CA LEU A 80 0.41 -3.35 15.88
C LEU A 80 1.09 -2.10 16.46
N TYR A 81 0.31 -1.11 16.90
CA TYR A 81 0.80 0.19 17.35
C TYR A 81 0.72 0.34 18.87
N GLY A 82 1.75 0.96 19.45
CA GLY A 82 1.84 1.19 20.89
C GLY A 82 1.37 2.58 21.34
N PRO A 83 1.53 2.90 22.65
CA PRO A 83 1.08 4.16 23.25
C PRO A 83 1.70 5.42 22.62
N PHE A 84 2.89 5.33 22.04
CA PHE A 84 3.48 6.48 21.33
C PHE A 84 2.63 6.89 20.11
N PHE A 85 2.18 5.91 19.32
CA PHE A 85 1.33 6.17 18.16
C PHE A 85 -0.06 6.69 18.56
N SER A 86 -0.58 6.27 19.73
CA SER A 86 -1.82 6.80 20.32
C SER A 86 -1.80 8.34 20.42
N ILE A 87 -0.67 8.92 20.82
CA ILE A 87 -0.51 10.38 20.93
C ILE A 87 -0.56 11.04 19.54
N VAL A 88 0.11 10.44 18.56
CA VAL A 88 0.16 10.94 17.17
C VAL A 88 -1.24 10.93 16.54
N ILE A 89 -2.04 9.90 16.81
CA ILE A 89 -3.38 9.74 16.22
C ILE A 89 -4.51 10.41 17.03
N ALA A 90 -4.25 10.83 18.28
CA ALA A 90 -5.24 11.43 19.17
C ALA A 90 -6.18 12.48 18.52
N PRO A 91 -5.69 13.49 17.76
CA PRO A 91 -6.58 14.48 17.16
C PRO A 91 -7.54 13.89 16.12
N PHE A 92 -7.16 12.79 15.45
CA PHE A 92 -7.98 12.12 14.46
C PHE A 92 -8.95 11.11 15.09
N ALA A 93 -8.57 10.49 16.21
CA ALA A 93 -9.37 9.48 16.89
C ALA A 93 -10.69 10.04 17.47
N VAL A 94 -10.69 11.32 17.86
CA VAL A 94 -11.85 12.02 18.44
C VAL A 94 -12.82 12.60 17.38
N LEU A 95 -12.45 12.58 16.11
CA LEU A 95 -13.32 13.09 15.04
C LEU A 95 -14.61 12.25 14.91
N PRO A 96 -15.73 12.85 14.47
CA PRO A 96 -16.97 12.14 14.19
C PRO A 96 -16.70 10.97 13.23
N LYS A 97 -17.36 9.84 13.45
CA LYS A 97 -17.37 8.76 12.45
C LYS A 97 -18.14 9.27 11.22
N ILE A 98 -17.59 9.06 10.03
CA ILE A 98 -18.27 9.22 8.75
C ILE A 98 -19.15 7.99 8.49
#